data_AF-A0A2A6C3W2-F1
#
_entry.id   AF-A0A2A6C3W2-F1
#
_cell.length_a   1.000
_cell.length_b   1.000
_cell.length_c   1.000
_cell.angle_alpha   90.00
_cell.angle_beta   90.00
_cell.angle_gamma   90.00
#
_symmetry.space_group_name_H-M   'P 1'
#
loop_
_entity.id
_entity.type
_entity.pdbx_description
1 polymer ?
#
loop_
_entity_poly.entity_id
_entity_poly.type
_entity_poly.pdbx_seq_one_letter_code
_entity_poly.pdbx_strand_id
1 'polypeptide(L)'
;MMLRIIIALFFCILAVSAQFGMGGFNNRGFNNNNRGFNGRGPQRYDNSYQKIILILSSPLNLLTGYLIQTKTPQRSNTYKKLLFNLHFWITANDIYNTLLYAPIPLFPIVAGYCDGILCRLGVPNHQVMNGVHMIFTNIDFSLLISYVYRHQALLHPTHFLKLTKKRAFQFALILWLLMQSLYFPRFFTADTAIDSHKLLATYPDMGWLLEKPNWSYHHMKDSDEYDWVIKYALFSPWLILFMVLHIFHILRGYSSCLLFTFIPIALITFGIITLSWSYGLPLHGSLKKDSYLIAEVNFVLFGFLFLFSTAHSISLISMTPSYRSVIMSWFGIIPNAQSVSIVSVTTSSESQKDPRS
;
A
#
# COMPACT_ATOMS: atom_id res chain seq x y z
N MET A 1 10.18 9.28 21.72
CA MET A 1 10.54 10.45 20.89
C MET A 1 10.32 10.20 19.39
N MET A 2 10.99 9.23 18.75
CA MET A 2 10.79 8.92 17.31
C MET A 2 9.32 8.67 16.91
N LEU A 3 8.56 7.89 17.69
CA LEU A 3 7.14 7.64 17.40
C LEU A 3 6.32 8.95 17.38
N ARG A 4 6.66 9.93 18.22
CA ARG A 4 5.99 11.25 18.24
C ARG A 4 6.37 12.09 17.02
N ILE A 5 7.63 12.04 16.58
CA ILE A 5 8.09 12.72 15.35
C ILE A 5 7.44 12.11 14.11
N ILE A 6 7.30 10.77 14.08
CA ILE A 6 6.61 10.02 13.04
C ILE A 6 5.13 10.42 12.98
N ILE A 7 4.45 10.43 14.11
CA ILE A 7 3.04 10.82 14.20
C ILE A 7 2.89 12.27 13.78
N ALA A 8 3.79 13.17 14.21
CA ALA A 8 3.79 14.57 13.80
C ALA A 8 4.03 14.76 12.30
N LEU A 9 4.96 14.02 11.68
CA LEU A 9 5.19 14.04 10.23
C LEU A 9 3.98 13.50 9.47
N PHE A 10 3.37 12.41 9.95
CA PHE A 10 2.16 11.85 9.36
C PHE A 10 0.99 12.86 9.42
N PHE A 11 0.75 13.50 10.56
CA PHE A 11 -0.26 14.54 10.69
C PHE A 11 0.09 15.80 9.91
N CYS A 12 1.36 16.17 9.79
CA CYS A 12 1.80 17.30 8.99
C CYS A 12 1.54 17.04 7.50
N ILE A 13 1.88 15.85 7.00
CA ILE A 13 1.59 15.46 5.61
C ILE A 13 0.08 15.38 5.37
N LEU A 14 -0.69 14.80 6.29
CA LEU A 14 -2.16 14.80 6.19
C LEU A 14 -2.74 16.23 6.18
N ALA A 15 -2.22 17.12 7.01
CA ALA A 15 -2.64 18.52 7.07
C ALA A 15 -2.31 19.26 5.76
N VAL A 16 -1.12 19.03 5.20
CA VAL A 16 -0.74 19.58 3.88
C VAL A 16 -1.66 19.04 2.79
N SER A 17 -1.89 17.73 2.74
CA SER A 17 -2.81 17.10 1.78
C SER A 17 -4.24 17.61 1.91
N ALA A 18 -4.72 17.81 3.15
CA ALA A 18 -6.05 18.38 3.42
C ALA A 18 -6.15 19.86 3.03
N GLN A 19 -5.10 20.66 3.27
CA GLN A 19 -5.07 22.07 2.88
C GLN A 19 -5.08 22.25 1.36
N PHE A 20 -4.36 21.41 0.61
CA PHE A 20 -4.38 21.47 -0.85
C PHE A 20 -5.66 20.87 -1.46
N GLY A 21 -6.25 19.84 -0.83
CA GLY A 21 -7.54 19.29 -1.24
C GLY A 21 -8.73 20.21 -0.99
N MET A 22 -8.75 20.92 0.15
CA MET A 22 -9.86 21.80 0.53
C MET A 22 -9.68 23.27 0.09
N GLY A 23 -8.43 23.72 -0.17
CA GLY A 23 -8.17 25.09 -0.62
C GLY A 23 -8.75 25.43 -2.00
N GLY A 24 -9.09 24.41 -2.80
CA GLY A 24 -9.79 24.55 -4.08
C GLY A 24 -11.31 24.68 -3.96
N PHE A 25 -11.92 24.13 -2.89
CA PHE A 25 -13.38 24.16 -2.65
C PHE A 25 -13.81 25.40 -1.86
N ASN A 26 -13.15 26.54 -2.08
CA ASN A 26 -13.66 27.78 -1.51
C ASN A 26 -14.93 28.16 -2.27
N ASN A 27 -16.06 27.88 -1.62
CA ASN A 27 -17.44 28.08 -2.04
C ASN A 27 -17.75 29.57 -2.23
N ARG A 28 -17.04 30.24 -3.15
CA ARG A 28 -17.40 31.58 -3.64
C ARG A 28 -18.65 31.40 -4.47
N GLY A 29 -19.77 31.48 -3.76
CA GLY A 29 -21.15 31.57 -4.21
C GLY A 29 -21.39 31.30 -5.69
N PHE A 30 -22.03 30.17 -5.97
CA PHE A 30 -23.00 30.05 -7.05
C PHE A 30 -24.12 31.08 -6.85
N ASN A 31 -23.80 32.37 -7.00
CA ASN A 31 -24.80 33.42 -7.07
C ASN A 31 -25.23 33.49 -8.54
N ASN A 32 -26.41 32.94 -8.77
CA ASN A 32 -26.96 32.52 -10.06
C ASN A 32 -27.48 33.71 -10.88
N ASN A 33 -26.62 34.70 -11.14
CA ASN A 33 -26.94 35.83 -12.00
C ASN A 33 -26.17 35.70 -13.31
N ASN A 34 -26.89 35.25 -14.34
CA ASN A 34 -26.67 35.36 -15.79
C ASN A 34 -25.63 36.40 -16.25
N ARG A 35 -24.36 36.18 -15.93
CA ARG A 35 -23.25 36.87 -16.58
C ARG A 35 -22.54 35.80 -17.40
N GLY A 36 -22.53 36.03 -18.71
CA GLY A 36 -21.96 35.14 -19.70
C GLY A 36 -20.63 34.56 -19.23
N PHE A 37 -20.46 33.28 -19.55
CA PHE A 37 -19.27 32.45 -19.37
C PHE A 37 -18.05 33.08 -20.07
N ASN A 38 -17.56 34.21 -19.55
CA ASN A 38 -16.32 34.83 -19.98
C ASN A 38 -15.16 34.13 -19.27
N GLY A 39 -14.67 33.06 -19.89
CA GLY A 39 -13.24 32.77 -20.04
C GLY A 39 -12.38 32.47 -18.82
N ARG A 40 -12.92 32.37 -17.60
CA ARG A 40 -12.14 31.79 -16.49
C ARG A 40 -12.12 30.29 -16.66
N GLY A 41 -11.11 29.82 -17.40
CA GLY A 41 -10.86 28.41 -17.62
C GLY A 41 -10.85 27.63 -16.30
N PRO A 42 -11.26 26.36 -16.32
CA PRO A 42 -11.42 25.54 -15.13
C PRO A 42 -10.12 25.52 -14.31
N GLN A 43 -10.29 25.61 -13.00
CA GLN A 43 -9.23 25.61 -12.00
C GLN A 43 -8.32 24.40 -12.24
N ARG A 44 -7.10 24.64 -12.77
CA ARG A 44 -6.11 23.58 -12.99
C ARG A 44 -5.75 23.00 -11.63
N TYR A 45 -6.23 21.80 -11.34
CA TYR A 45 -5.71 20.99 -10.24
C TYR A 45 -4.25 20.68 -10.54
N ASP A 46 -3.34 21.37 -9.86
CA ASP A 46 -1.92 21.15 -9.99
C ASP A 46 -1.52 19.89 -9.21
N ASN A 47 -0.77 18.99 -9.85
CA ASN A 47 -0.21 17.78 -9.25
C ASN A 47 0.95 18.06 -8.28
N SER A 48 1.09 19.31 -7.81
CA SER A 48 2.07 19.76 -6.83
C SER A 48 2.10 18.90 -5.56
N TYR A 49 0.96 18.45 -5.04
CA TYR A 49 0.93 17.60 -3.84
C TYR A 49 1.61 16.24 -4.05
N GLN A 50 1.46 15.61 -5.22
CA GLN A 50 2.08 14.32 -5.53
C GLN A 50 3.60 14.45 -5.64
N LYS A 51 4.07 15.56 -6.23
CA LYS A 51 5.50 15.89 -6.30
C LYS A 51 6.10 16.08 -4.91
N ILE A 52 5.39 16.78 -4.01
CA ILE A 52 5.80 16.97 -2.62
C ILE A 52 5.91 15.61 -1.91
N ILE A 53 4.90 14.75 -2.06
CA ILE A 53 4.90 13.40 -1.45
C ILE A 53 6.11 12.61 -1.97
N LEU A 54 6.36 12.59 -3.28
CA LEU A 54 7.50 11.88 -3.87
C LEU A 54 8.85 12.39 -3.33
N ILE A 55 9.02 13.71 -3.22
CA ILE A 55 10.27 14.31 -2.70
C ILE A 55 10.49 13.92 -1.24
N LEU A 56 9.43 13.85 -0.44
CA LEU A 56 9.51 13.47 0.97
C LEU A 56 9.67 11.95 1.18
N SER A 57 9.00 11.14 0.37
CA SER A 57 8.99 9.67 0.50
C SER A 57 10.27 9.04 -0.07
N SER A 58 10.85 9.60 -1.14
CA SER A 58 12.05 9.09 -1.81
C SER A 58 13.25 8.86 -0.87
N PRO A 59 13.72 9.84 -0.07
CA PRO A 59 14.86 9.63 0.82
C PRO A 59 14.57 8.59 1.90
N LEU A 60 13.32 8.55 2.39
CA LEU A 60 12.90 7.56 3.37
C LEU A 60 12.90 6.14 2.77
N ASN A 61 12.38 5.97 1.55
CA ASN A 61 12.35 4.68 0.86
C ASN A 61 13.75 4.18 0.51
N LEU A 62 14.66 5.07 0.12
CA LEU A 62 16.07 4.76 -0.10
C LEU A 62 16.76 4.34 1.20
N LEU A 63 16.54 5.08 2.28
CA LEU A 63 17.08 4.76 3.60
C LEU A 63 16.59 3.39 4.09
N THR A 64 15.29 3.12 3.98
CA THR A 64 14.70 1.83 4.35
C THR A 64 15.32 0.69 3.53
N GLY A 65 15.44 0.86 2.21
CA GLY A 65 16.08 -0.12 1.33
C GLY A 65 17.54 -0.40 1.72
N TYR A 66 18.30 0.65 2.01
CA TYR A 66 19.68 0.55 2.50
C TYR A 66 19.76 -0.23 3.82
N LEU A 67 18.88 0.07 4.78
CA LEU A 67 18.86 -0.61 6.09
C LEU A 67 18.49 -2.10 5.95
N ILE A 68 17.52 -2.43 5.08
CA ILE A 68 17.17 -3.82 4.78
C ILE A 68 18.40 -4.56 4.23
N GLN A 69 19.15 -3.95 3.30
CA GLN A 69 20.29 -4.60 2.69
C GLN A 69 21.51 -4.70 3.62
N THR A 70 21.75 -3.72 4.49
CA THR A 70 23.00 -3.67 5.27
C THR A 70 22.86 -4.17 6.70
N LYS A 71 21.69 -3.98 7.33
CA LYS A 71 21.50 -4.23 8.77
C LYS A 71 20.64 -5.46 9.08
N THR A 72 19.99 -6.05 8.08
CA THR A 72 19.31 -7.35 8.28
C THR A 72 20.34 -8.45 8.48
N PRO A 73 20.27 -9.23 9.58
CA PRO A 73 21.26 -10.26 9.90
C PRO A 73 21.35 -11.33 8.80
N GLN A 74 22.58 -11.74 8.46
CA GLN A 74 22.87 -12.66 7.36
C GLN A 74 22.31 -14.08 7.59
N ARG A 75 22.06 -14.45 8.86
CA ARG A 75 21.45 -15.74 9.24
C ARG A 75 20.08 -15.97 8.60
N SER A 76 19.40 -14.91 8.15
CA SER A 76 18.08 -14.98 7.49
C SER A 76 18.10 -14.42 6.06
N ASN A 77 19.14 -14.73 5.28
CA ASN A 77 19.30 -14.28 3.89
C ASN A 77 18.04 -14.45 3.02
N THR A 78 17.26 -15.52 3.18
CA THR A 78 16.01 -15.70 2.44
C THR A 78 14.96 -14.67 2.85
N TYR A 79 14.76 -14.47 4.16
CA TYR A 79 13.79 -13.49 4.65
C TYR A 79 14.18 -12.06 4.27
N LYS A 80 15.49 -11.74 4.29
CA LYS A 80 16.04 -10.48 3.80
C LYS A 80 15.65 -10.21 2.34
N LYS A 81 15.77 -11.21 1.47
CA LYS A 81 15.38 -11.10 0.05
C LYS A 81 13.87 -10.87 -0.11
N LEU A 82 13.04 -11.57 0.67
CA LEU A 82 11.58 -11.40 0.64
C LEU A 82 11.17 -10.00 1.11
N LEU A 83 11.78 -9.52 2.20
CA LEU A 83 11.51 -8.17 2.71
C LEU A 83 11.96 -7.08 1.73
N PHE A 84 13.12 -7.28 1.10
CA PHE A 84 13.61 -6.37 0.06
C PHE A 84 12.69 -6.38 -1.17
N ASN A 85 12.20 -7.54 -1.60
CA ASN A 85 11.25 -7.66 -2.70
C ASN A 85 9.92 -6.93 -2.39
N LEU A 86 9.38 -7.09 -1.18
CA LEU A 86 8.20 -6.33 -0.74
C LEU A 86 8.45 -4.82 -0.80
N HIS A 87 9.57 -4.36 -0.23
CA HIS A 87 9.93 -2.94 -0.21
C HIS A 87 10.15 -2.36 -1.62
N PHE A 88 10.71 -3.16 -2.52
CA PHE A 88 10.88 -2.80 -3.93
C PHE A 88 9.53 -2.48 -4.59
N TRP A 89 8.54 -3.36 -4.46
CA TRP A 89 7.22 -3.13 -5.05
C TRP A 89 6.47 -1.96 -4.43
N ILE A 90 6.62 -1.74 -3.12
CA ILE A 90 6.05 -0.58 -2.42
C ILE A 90 6.67 0.73 -2.93
N THR A 91 7.99 0.74 -3.14
CA THR A 91 8.70 1.90 -3.71
C THR A 91 8.33 2.11 -5.17
N ALA A 92 8.22 1.03 -5.95
CA ALA A 92 7.77 1.09 -7.33
C ALA A 92 6.35 1.65 -7.46
N ASN A 93 5.44 1.29 -6.55
CA ASN A 93 4.09 1.84 -6.49
C ASN A 93 4.09 3.35 -6.24
N ASP A 94 4.96 3.83 -5.35
CA ASP A 94 5.07 5.25 -5.04
C ASP A 94 5.54 6.04 -6.27
N ILE A 95 6.61 5.59 -6.93
CA ILE A 95 7.11 6.18 -8.19
C ILE A 95 6.04 6.11 -9.28
N TYR A 96 5.36 4.97 -9.42
CA TYR A 96 4.35 4.79 -10.44
C TYR A 96 3.19 5.77 -10.24
N ASN A 97 2.63 5.85 -9.02
CA ASN A 97 1.48 6.71 -8.77
C ASN A 97 1.82 8.20 -8.77
N THR A 98 3.01 8.61 -8.33
CA THR A 98 3.36 10.04 -8.23
C THR A 98 4.00 10.63 -9.49
N LEU A 99 4.72 9.81 -10.27
CA LEU A 99 5.50 10.27 -11.43
C LEU A 99 4.95 9.74 -12.76
N LEU A 100 4.73 8.42 -12.85
CA LEU A 100 4.35 7.80 -14.12
C LEU A 100 2.87 7.97 -14.43
N TYR A 101 2.01 7.79 -13.43
CA TYR A 101 0.57 7.88 -13.52
C TYR A 101 0.05 9.25 -13.09
N ALA A 102 0.41 9.73 -11.90
CA ALA A 102 -0.07 11.00 -11.36
C ALA A 102 -1.59 11.18 -11.52
N PRO A 103 -2.42 10.30 -10.93
CA PRO A 103 -3.87 10.37 -11.08
C PRO A 103 -4.44 11.61 -10.40
N ILE A 104 -5.36 12.30 -11.06
CA ILE A 104 -6.08 13.43 -10.49
C ILE A 104 -7.54 13.03 -10.32
N PRO A 105 -7.95 12.65 -9.09
CA PRO A 105 -9.33 12.28 -8.82
C PRO A 105 -10.24 13.52 -8.87
N LEU A 106 -11.44 13.35 -9.40
CA LEU A 106 -12.42 14.41 -9.62
C LEU A 106 -13.57 14.30 -8.64
N PHE A 107 -13.43 14.81 -7.43
CA PHE A 107 -14.53 14.79 -6.46
C PHE A 107 -15.65 15.77 -6.84
N PRO A 108 -16.94 15.40 -6.65
CA PRO A 108 -17.45 14.21 -5.96
C PRO A 108 -17.71 12.99 -6.87
N ILE A 109 -17.43 13.09 -8.17
CA ILE A 109 -17.67 11.98 -9.11
C ILE A 109 -16.56 10.93 -9.00
N VAL A 110 -16.88 9.67 -9.25
CA VAL A 110 -15.85 8.62 -9.35
C VAL A 110 -15.25 8.68 -10.76
N ALA A 111 -14.49 9.75 -11.00
CA ALA A 111 -13.76 9.94 -12.23
C ALA A 111 -12.35 10.45 -11.90
N GLY A 112 -11.47 10.31 -12.87
CA GLY A 112 -10.14 10.86 -12.77
C GLY A 112 -9.53 10.98 -14.14
N TYR A 113 -8.61 11.90 -14.27
CA TYR A 113 -7.73 11.96 -15.43
C TYR A 113 -6.30 11.80 -14.96
N CYS A 114 -5.43 11.53 -15.92
CA CYS A 114 -4.04 11.24 -15.67
C CYS A 114 -3.17 12.40 -16.18
N ASP A 115 -2.19 12.83 -15.38
CA ASP A 115 -1.22 13.86 -15.78
C ASP A 115 0.25 13.39 -15.65
N GLY A 116 0.47 12.08 -15.51
CA GLY A 116 1.79 11.50 -15.37
C GLY A 116 2.54 11.38 -16.69
N ILE A 117 3.81 10.97 -16.60
CA ILE A 117 4.67 10.78 -17.79
C ILE A 117 4.02 9.84 -18.82
N LEU A 118 3.43 8.73 -18.38
CA LEU A 118 2.84 7.74 -19.29
C LEU A 118 1.66 8.32 -20.08
N CYS A 119 0.81 9.11 -19.42
CA CYS A 119 -0.33 9.72 -20.09
C CYS A 119 0.07 10.88 -21.00
N ARG A 120 1.15 11.60 -20.66
CA ARG A 120 1.73 12.60 -21.57
C ARG A 120 2.36 11.97 -22.82
N LEU A 121 2.82 10.72 -22.71
CA LEU A 121 3.29 9.92 -23.84
C LEU A 121 2.15 9.30 -24.66
N GLY A 122 0.89 9.57 -24.31
CA GLY A 122 -0.27 9.06 -25.04
C GLY A 122 -0.68 7.63 -24.68
N VAL A 123 -0.16 7.06 -23.59
CA VAL A 123 -0.64 5.76 -23.10
C VAL A 123 -2.08 5.93 -22.61
N PRO A 124 -3.04 5.11 -23.08
CA PRO A 124 -4.43 5.19 -22.65
C PRO A 124 -4.59 5.05 -21.14
N ASN A 125 -5.50 5.83 -20.54
CA ASN A 125 -5.68 5.87 -19.08
C ASN A 125 -6.01 4.49 -18.50
N HIS A 126 -6.78 3.66 -19.21
CA HIS A 126 -7.11 2.31 -18.76
C HIS A 126 -5.85 1.42 -18.60
N GLN A 127 -4.86 1.55 -19.49
CA GLN A 127 -3.62 0.78 -19.41
C GLN A 127 -2.76 1.25 -18.24
N VAL A 128 -2.68 2.57 -18.03
CA VAL A 128 -1.93 3.12 -16.89
C VAL A 128 -2.59 2.74 -15.56
N MET A 129 -3.91 2.79 -15.49
CA MET A 129 -4.68 2.29 -14.34
C MET A 129 -4.45 0.79 -14.11
N ASN A 130 -4.44 -0.03 -15.16
CA ASN A 130 -4.12 -1.47 -15.04
C ASN A 130 -2.69 -1.70 -14.54
N GLY A 131 -1.74 -0.83 -14.89
CA GLY A 131 -0.38 -0.87 -14.36
C GLY A 131 -0.33 -0.64 -12.84
N VAL A 132 -1.15 0.26 -12.30
CA VAL A 132 -1.33 0.44 -10.85
C VAL A 132 -1.76 -0.88 -10.20
N HIS A 133 -2.79 -1.52 -10.74
CA HIS A 133 -3.31 -2.79 -10.22
C HIS A 133 -2.26 -3.92 -10.27
N MET A 134 -1.50 -4.00 -11.37
CA MET A 134 -0.40 -4.95 -11.49
C MET A 134 0.65 -4.75 -10.40
N ILE A 135 1.00 -3.50 -10.05
CA ILE A 135 1.95 -3.24 -8.97
C ILE A 135 1.37 -3.64 -7.62
N PHE A 136 0.11 -3.29 -7.33
CA PHE A 136 -0.54 -3.68 -6.07
C PHE A 136 -0.60 -5.20 -5.88
N THR A 137 -0.95 -5.96 -6.92
CA THR A 137 -0.93 -7.43 -6.83
C THR A 137 0.46 -8.00 -6.54
N ASN A 138 1.53 -7.35 -7.04
CA ASN A 138 2.89 -7.77 -6.72
C ASN A 138 3.30 -7.40 -5.28
N ILE A 139 2.78 -6.29 -4.72
CA ILE A 139 2.90 -5.98 -3.29
C ILE A 139 2.21 -7.08 -2.47
N ASP A 140 0.97 -7.41 -2.80
CA ASP A 140 0.18 -8.43 -2.10
C ASP A 140 0.84 -9.81 -2.16
N PHE A 141 1.31 -10.20 -3.35
CA PHE A 141 2.05 -11.44 -3.52
C PHE A 141 3.33 -11.48 -2.66
N SER A 142 4.08 -10.38 -2.66
CA SER A 142 5.32 -10.24 -1.88
C SER A 142 5.07 -10.30 -0.38
N LEU A 143 3.96 -9.72 0.06
CA LEU A 143 3.50 -9.77 1.45
C LEU A 143 3.10 -11.20 1.83
N LEU A 144 2.26 -11.83 1.01
CA LEU A 144 1.75 -13.17 1.24
C LEU A 144 2.87 -14.21 1.29
N ILE A 145 3.83 -14.18 0.36
CA ILE A 145 4.96 -15.11 0.40
C ILE A 145 5.85 -14.90 1.63
N SER A 146 5.96 -13.66 2.11
CA SER A 146 6.68 -13.34 3.35
C SER A 146 5.98 -13.94 4.58
N TYR A 147 4.65 -13.89 4.63
CA TYR A 147 3.86 -14.56 5.67
C TYR A 147 3.96 -16.08 5.58
N VAL A 148 3.84 -16.65 4.38
CA VAL A 148 4.00 -18.10 4.16
C VAL A 148 5.39 -18.53 4.61
N TYR A 149 6.45 -17.81 4.25
CA TYR A 149 7.81 -18.13 4.70
C TYR A 149 7.93 -18.16 6.23
N ARG A 150 7.39 -17.14 6.93
CA ARG A 150 7.39 -17.11 8.40
C ARG A 150 6.57 -18.23 9.01
N HIS A 151 5.38 -18.49 8.46
CA HIS A 151 4.51 -19.59 8.87
C HIS A 151 5.25 -20.93 8.74
N GLN A 152 5.86 -21.19 7.58
CA GLN A 152 6.63 -22.40 7.32
C GLN A 152 7.85 -22.54 8.25
N ALA A 153 8.47 -21.44 8.68
CA ALA A 153 9.60 -21.50 9.62
C ALA A 153 9.19 -21.98 11.03
N LEU A 154 7.95 -21.71 11.45
CA LEU A 154 7.43 -22.09 12.78
C LEU A 154 6.84 -23.50 12.83
N LEU A 155 6.44 -24.07 11.70
CA LEU A 155 5.84 -25.39 11.64
C LEU A 155 6.84 -26.52 11.95
N HIS A 156 6.39 -27.48 12.77
CA HIS A 156 7.11 -28.74 12.97
C HIS A 156 7.23 -29.53 11.65
N PRO A 157 8.33 -30.28 11.41
CA PRO A 157 8.52 -31.03 10.17
C PRO A 157 7.41 -32.04 9.83
N THR A 158 6.72 -32.57 10.85
CA THR A 158 5.62 -33.54 10.68
C THR A 158 4.26 -32.91 10.42
N HIS A 159 4.14 -31.57 10.50
CA HIS A 159 2.88 -30.89 10.32
C HIS A 159 2.41 -30.96 8.86
N PHE A 160 1.13 -31.27 8.62
CA PHE A 160 0.60 -31.46 7.26
C PHE A 160 0.71 -30.21 6.37
N LEU A 161 0.65 -29.00 6.95
CA LEU A 161 0.88 -27.73 6.22
C LEU A 161 2.34 -27.42 5.94
N LYS A 162 3.30 -28.26 6.36
CA LYS A 162 4.72 -28.04 6.09
C LYS A 162 5.01 -28.29 4.61
N LEU A 163 5.46 -27.26 3.91
CA LEU A 163 5.80 -27.34 2.50
C LEU A 163 7.28 -27.70 2.32
N THR A 164 7.56 -28.66 1.44
CA THR A 164 8.91 -28.88 0.94
C THR A 164 9.35 -27.71 0.06
N LYS A 165 10.65 -27.47 -0.12
CA LYS A 165 11.15 -26.35 -0.94
C LYS A 165 10.55 -26.34 -2.35
N LYS A 166 10.44 -27.52 -2.98
CA LYS A 166 9.82 -27.69 -4.31
C LYS A 166 8.33 -27.33 -4.29
N ARG A 167 7.57 -27.83 -3.32
CA ARG A 167 6.13 -27.52 -3.18
C ARG A 167 5.89 -26.05 -2.86
N ALA A 168 6.73 -25.44 -2.02
CA ALA A 168 6.66 -24.02 -1.69
C ALA A 168 6.90 -23.14 -2.93
N PHE A 169 7.89 -23.49 -3.76
CA PHE A 169 8.13 -22.80 -5.03
C PHE A 169 6.95 -22.96 -6.01
N GLN A 170 6.45 -24.19 -6.19
CA GLN A 170 5.28 -24.45 -7.04
C GLN A 170 4.05 -23.67 -6.57
N PHE A 171 3.79 -23.68 -5.26
CA PHE A 171 2.71 -22.92 -4.64
C PHE A 171 2.85 -21.42 -4.91
N ALA A 172 4.05 -20.86 -4.71
CA ALA A 172 4.31 -19.44 -4.97
C ALA A 172 4.13 -19.09 -6.45
N LEU A 173 4.60 -19.93 -7.37
CA LEU A 173 4.46 -19.71 -8.81
C LEU A 173 3.00 -19.76 -9.26
N ILE A 174 2.25 -20.78 -8.82
CA ILE A 174 0.82 -20.92 -9.14
C ILE A 174 0.05 -19.72 -8.60
N LEU A 175 0.29 -19.34 -7.35
CA LEU A 175 -0.34 -18.20 -6.72
C LEU A 175 -0.03 -16.89 -7.46
N TRP A 176 1.22 -16.68 -7.87
CA TRP A 176 1.60 -15.51 -8.66
C TRP A 176 0.87 -15.49 -10.01
N LEU A 177 0.88 -16.60 -10.76
CA LEU A 177 0.19 -16.71 -12.04
C LEU A 177 -1.32 -16.46 -11.91
N LEU A 178 -1.96 -17.01 -10.87
CA LEU A 178 -3.38 -16.79 -10.58
C LEU A 178 -3.70 -15.33 -10.27
N MET A 179 -2.80 -14.63 -9.56
CA MET A 179 -2.98 -13.19 -9.28
C MET A 179 -2.78 -12.34 -10.53
N GLN A 180 -1.81 -12.69 -11.40
CA GLN A 180 -1.51 -11.92 -12.61
C GLN A 180 -2.50 -12.16 -13.75
N SER A 181 -3.02 -13.39 -13.90
CA SER A 181 -3.91 -13.76 -15.01
C SER A 181 -5.22 -12.98 -15.05
N LEU A 182 -5.59 -12.33 -13.95
CA LEU A 182 -6.81 -11.51 -13.86
C LEU A 182 -6.64 -10.13 -14.49
N TYR A 183 -5.44 -9.55 -14.39
CA TYR A 183 -5.16 -8.19 -14.85
C TYR A 183 -4.50 -8.17 -16.23
N PHE A 184 -3.77 -9.22 -16.58
CA PHE A 184 -3.06 -9.29 -17.85
C PHE A 184 -4.00 -9.19 -19.07
N PRO A 185 -5.14 -9.91 -19.16
CA PRO A 185 -6.06 -9.76 -20.29
C PRO A 185 -6.66 -8.36 -20.40
N ARG A 186 -6.92 -7.70 -19.27
CA ARG A 186 -7.47 -6.33 -19.24
C ARG A 186 -6.50 -5.28 -19.77
N PHE A 187 -5.21 -5.57 -19.77
CA PHE A 187 -4.23 -4.71 -20.42
C PHE A 187 -4.47 -4.60 -21.94
N PHE A 188 -5.09 -5.63 -22.54
CA PHE A 188 -5.36 -5.71 -23.97
C PHE A 188 -6.83 -5.49 -24.36
N THR A 189 -7.74 -5.41 -23.38
CA THR A 189 -9.13 -5.04 -23.69
C THR A 189 -9.17 -3.57 -24.10
N ALA A 190 -9.74 -3.31 -25.27
CA ALA A 190 -9.89 -1.95 -25.79
C ALA A 190 -10.65 -1.07 -24.79
N ASP A 191 -10.34 0.23 -24.80
CA ASP A 191 -11.06 1.25 -24.03
C ASP A 191 -12.56 1.00 -24.15
N THR A 192 -13.25 0.79 -23.02
CA THR A 192 -14.70 0.92 -23.00
C THR A 192 -14.98 2.34 -23.43
N ALA A 193 -15.55 2.48 -24.64
CA ALA A 193 -15.81 3.76 -25.28
C ALA A 193 -16.42 4.69 -24.23
N ILE A 194 -15.67 5.75 -23.92
CA ILE A 194 -16.04 6.70 -22.89
C ILE A 194 -17.40 7.27 -23.29
N ASP A 195 -18.44 6.97 -22.52
CA ASP A 195 -19.78 7.44 -22.78
C ASP A 195 -19.88 8.92 -22.37
N SER A 196 -19.22 9.77 -23.15
CA SER A 196 -19.20 11.22 -22.99
C SER A 196 -20.62 11.79 -22.99
N HIS A 197 -21.54 11.15 -23.72
CA HIS A 197 -22.95 11.51 -23.71
C HIS A 197 -23.58 11.26 -22.33
N LYS A 198 -23.34 10.09 -21.73
CA LYS A 198 -23.83 9.80 -20.37
C LYS A 198 -23.19 10.70 -19.31
N LEU A 199 -21.91 11.06 -19.45
CA LEU A 199 -21.27 12.04 -18.57
C LEU A 199 -21.96 13.39 -18.69
N LEU A 200 -22.07 13.96 -19.89
CA LEU A 200 -22.68 15.29 -20.10
C LEU A 200 -24.16 15.31 -19.72
N ALA A 201 -24.88 14.21 -19.91
CA ALA A 201 -26.27 14.08 -19.48
C ALA A 201 -26.41 14.13 -17.95
N THR A 202 -25.43 13.60 -17.22
CA THR A 202 -25.45 13.56 -15.74
C THR A 202 -24.80 14.80 -15.13
N TYR A 203 -23.75 15.34 -15.76
CA TYR A 203 -22.91 16.43 -15.27
C TYR A 203 -22.57 17.41 -16.42
N PRO A 204 -23.52 18.25 -16.87
CA PRO A 204 -23.31 19.13 -18.01
C PRO A 204 -22.19 20.16 -17.78
N ASP A 205 -21.98 20.59 -16.54
CA ASP A 205 -20.93 21.54 -16.16
C ASP A 205 -19.51 20.98 -16.31
N MET A 206 -19.38 19.67 -16.51
CA MET A 206 -18.10 18.99 -16.69
C MET A 206 -17.71 18.83 -18.16
N GLY A 207 -18.32 19.58 -19.08
CA GLY A 207 -17.96 19.55 -20.50
C GLY A 207 -16.47 19.81 -20.77
N TRP A 208 -15.81 20.57 -19.90
CA TRP A 208 -14.36 20.82 -19.97
C TRP A 208 -13.50 19.56 -19.83
N LEU A 209 -14.02 18.46 -19.26
CA LEU A 209 -13.30 17.18 -19.19
C LEU A 209 -13.04 16.61 -20.58
N LEU A 210 -13.98 16.82 -21.51
CA LEU A 210 -13.90 16.35 -22.88
C LEU A 210 -12.74 16.99 -23.65
N GLU A 211 -12.31 18.18 -23.22
CA GLU A 211 -11.18 18.90 -23.81
C GLU A 211 -9.82 18.40 -23.29
N LYS A 212 -9.81 17.59 -22.22
CA LYS A 212 -8.56 17.04 -21.68
C LYS A 212 -8.12 15.82 -22.48
N PRO A 213 -6.83 15.70 -22.81
CA PRO A 213 -6.33 14.43 -23.34
C PRO A 213 -6.38 13.35 -22.24
N ASN A 214 -6.66 12.11 -22.63
CA ASN A 214 -6.52 10.92 -21.77
C ASN A 214 -7.30 10.96 -20.45
N TRP A 215 -8.46 11.62 -20.45
CA TRP A 215 -9.44 11.44 -19.38
C TRP A 215 -10.16 10.10 -19.53
N SER A 216 -10.63 9.52 -18.43
CA SER A 216 -11.58 8.42 -18.49
C SER A 216 -12.69 8.62 -17.47
N TYR A 217 -13.88 8.11 -17.80
CA TYR A 217 -15.01 8.08 -16.91
C TYR A 217 -15.44 6.64 -16.67
N HIS A 218 -15.41 6.23 -15.41
CA HIS A 218 -15.83 4.90 -15.00
C HIS A 218 -17.16 5.01 -14.28
N HIS A 219 -18.25 4.73 -15.00
CA HIS A 219 -19.56 4.67 -14.38
C HIS A 219 -19.67 3.40 -13.54
N MET A 220 -19.56 3.53 -12.21
CA MET A 220 -19.58 2.38 -11.27
C MET A 220 -20.79 1.46 -11.45
N LYS A 221 -21.94 1.98 -11.91
CA LYS A 221 -23.22 1.27 -11.92
C LYS A 221 -23.33 0.17 -12.99
N ASP A 222 -22.54 0.22 -14.06
CA ASP A 222 -22.67 -0.71 -15.20
C ASP A 222 -21.67 -1.88 -15.13
N SER A 223 -21.03 -2.06 -13.98
CA SER A 223 -19.79 -2.83 -13.92
C SER A 223 -19.88 -4.10 -13.07
N ASP A 224 -20.48 -5.14 -13.67
CA ASP A 224 -20.16 -6.53 -13.31
C ASP A 224 -18.63 -6.77 -13.30
N GLU A 225 -17.87 -5.90 -13.99
CA GLU A 225 -16.41 -5.85 -14.03
C GLU A 225 -15.73 -5.51 -12.69
N TYR A 226 -16.34 -4.69 -11.81
CA TYR A 226 -15.77 -4.37 -10.50
C TYR A 226 -16.10 -5.44 -9.45
N ASP A 227 -17.18 -6.19 -9.65
CA ASP A 227 -17.58 -7.27 -8.73
C ASP A 227 -16.49 -8.34 -8.60
N TRP A 228 -15.81 -8.70 -9.70
CA TRP A 228 -14.68 -9.64 -9.66
C TRP A 228 -13.43 -9.06 -8.97
N VAL A 229 -13.11 -7.78 -9.22
CA VAL A 229 -11.99 -7.10 -8.54
C VAL A 229 -12.23 -7.06 -7.04
N ILE A 230 -13.47 -6.74 -6.62
CA ILE A 230 -13.89 -6.74 -5.22
C ILE A 230 -13.78 -8.15 -4.63
N LYS A 231 -14.30 -9.18 -5.31
CA LYS A 231 -14.24 -10.58 -4.84
C LYS A 231 -12.81 -11.08 -4.66
N TYR A 232 -11.87 -10.71 -5.52
CA TYR A 232 -10.46 -11.11 -5.38
C TYR A 232 -9.67 -10.25 -4.39
N ALA A 233 -9.98 -8.94 -4.30
CA ALA A 233 -9.45 -8.08 -3.24
C ALA A 233 -9.82 -8.62 -1.85
N LEU A 234 -10.90 -9.41 -1.74
CA LEU A 234 -11.23 -10.12 -0.50
C LEU A 234 -10.33 -11.35 -0.27
N PHE A 235 -9.98 -12.12 -1.31
CA PHE A 235 -9.27 -13.40 -1.14
C PHE A 235 -7.89 -13.28 -0.47
N SER A 236 -7.07 -12.32 -0.90
CA SER A 236 -5.71 -12.14 -0.37
C SER A 236 -5.70 -11.79 1.14
N PRO A 237 -6.49 -10.79 1.61
CA PRO A 237 -6.67 -10.51 3.03
C PRO A 237 -7.15 -11.71 3.85
N TRP A 238 -8.10 -12.51 3.33
CA TRP A 238 -8.57 -13.71 4.03
C TRP A 238 -7.47 -14.74 4.20
N LEU A 239 -6.64 -14.95 3.17
CA LEU A 239 -5.52 -15.87 3.24
C LEU A 239 -4.45 -15.38 4.22
N ILE A 240 -4.14 -14.08 4.23
CA ILE A 240 -3.22 -13.48 5.21
C ILE A 240 -3.78 -13.62 6.62
N LEU A 241 -5.06 -13.30 6.84
CA LEU A 241 -5.73 -13.42 8.13
C LEU A 241 -5.71 -14.87 8.61
N PHE A 242 -6.03 -15.84 7.75
CA PHE A 242 -5.94 -17.26 8.06
C PHE A 242 -4.52 -17.65 8.50
N MET A 243 -3.49 -17.25 7.74
CA MET A 243 -2.09 -17.54 8.09
C MET A 243 -1.68 -16.92 9.42
N VAL A 244 -2.10 -15.68 9.67
CA VAL A 244 -1.85 -14.97 10.94
C VAL A 244 -2.51 -15.72 12.09
N LEU A 245 -3.81 -16.00 12.01
CA LEU A 245 -4.55 -16.74 13.03
C LEU A 245 -3.94 -18.12 13.30
N HIS A 246 -3.50 -18.81 12.26
CA HIS A 246 -2.86 -20.11 12.38
C HIS A 246 -1.48 -20.01 13.07
N ILE A 247 -0.66 -19.01 12.74
CA ILE A 247 0.60 -18.73 13.46
C ILE A 247 0.33 -18.50 14.95
N PHE A 248 -0.67 -17.70 15.29
CA PHE A 248 -1.03 -17.45 16.69
C PHE A 248 -1.52 -18.72 17.40
N HIS A 249 -2.32 -19.53 16.73
CA HIS A 249 -2.76 -20.82 17.25
C HIS A 249 -1.58 -21.74 17.59
N ILE A 250 -0.60 -21.86 16.68
CA ILE A 250 0.62 -22.63 16.91
C ILE A 250 1.40 -22.07 18.12
N LEU A 251 1.63 -20.75 18.14
CA LEU A 251 2.42 -20.11 19.22
C LEU A 251 1.75 -20.22 20.59
N ARG A 252 0.42 -20.23 20.66
CA ARG A 252 -0.32 -20.46 21.91
C ARG A 252 -0.02 -21.84 22.51
N GLY A 253 0.25 -22.86 21.69
CA GLY A 253 0.66 -24.18 22.17
C GLY A 253 2.06 -24.22 22.81
N TYR A 254 2.92 -23.26 22.47
CA TYR A 254 4.31 -23.20 22.96
C TYR A 254 4.51 -22.25 24.16
N SER A 255 3.55 -21.39 24.47
CA SER A 255 3.75 -20.34 25.47
C SER A 255 2.47 -20.06 26.25
N SER A 256 2.51 -20.28 27.56
CA SER A 256 1.42 -19.96 28.51
C SER A 256 1.23 -18.46 28.77
N CYS A 257 1.84 -17.59 27.96
CA CYS A 257 1.93 -16.16 28.24
C CYS A 257 0.67 -15.41 27.77
N LEU A 258 0.09 -14.62 28.68
CA LEU A 258 -1.13 -13.82 28.52
C LEU A 258 -1.05 -12.80 27.35
N LEU A 259 0.18 -12.46 26.91
CA LEU A 259 0.43 -11.57 25.77
C LEU A 259 -0.15 -12.09 24.45
N PHE A 260 -0.35 -13.41 24.32
CA PHE A 260 -0.91 -14.04 23.12
C PHE A 260 -2.43 -13.89 22.99
N THR A 261 -3.13 -13.40 24.01
CA THR A 261 -4.59 -13.23 23.97
C THR A 261 -5.02 -11.91 23.33
N PHE A 262 -4.21 -10.84 23.48
CA PHE A 262 -4.57 -9.49 23.01
C PHE A 262 -4.13 -9.17 21.57
N ILE A 263 -3.01 -9.74 21.13
CA ILE A 263 -2.48 -9.52 19.77
C ILE A 263 -3.43 -10.05 18.67
N PRO A 264 -4.07 -11.22 18.81
CA PRO A 264 -5.08 -11.70 17.85
C PRO A 264 -6.25 -10.75 17.75
N ILE A 265 -6.71 -10.15 18.86
CA ILE A 265 -7.82 -9.19 18.84
C ILE A 265 -7.41 -7.96 18.04
N ALA A 266 -6.22 -7.38 18.29
CA ALA A 266 -5.73 -6.22 17.53
C ALA A 266 -5.58 -6.53 16.01
N LEU A 267 -5.13 -7.74 15.67
CA LEU A 267 -4.98 -8.16 14.27
C LEU A 267 -6.29 -8.54 13.59
N ILE A 268 -7.26 -9.09 14.33
CA ILE A 268 -8.63 -9.28 13.88
C ILE A 268 -9.29 -7.92 13.68
N THR A 269 -9.06 -6.95 14.58
CA THR A 269 -9.58 -5.59 14.45
C THR A 269 -8.96 -4.90 13.23
N PHE A 270 -7.64 -5.04 13.03
CA PHE A 270 -6.97 -4.55 11.83
C PHE A 270 -7.51 -5.24 10.58
N GLY A 271 -7.65 -6.56 10.58
CA GLY A 271 -8.25 -7.33 9.49
C GLY A 271 -9.69 -6.92 9.19
N ILE A 272 -10.50 -6.62 10.21
CA ILE A 272 -11.85 -6.07 10.07
C ILE A 272 -11.78 -4.68 9.44
N ILE A 273 -10.83 -3.82 9.81
CA ILE A 273 -10.63 -2.51 9.19
C ILE A 273 -10.21 -2.66 7.72
N THR A 274 -9.30 -3.59 7.39
CA THR A 274 -8.91 -3.89 6.00
C THR A 274 -10.05 -4.54 5.21
N LEU A 275 -10.91 -5.33 5.87
CA LEU A 275 -12.14 -5.87 5.30
C LEU A 275 -13.13 -4.74 5.05
N SER A 276 -13.36 -3.83 6.00
CA SER A 276 -14.19 -2.64 5.83
C SER A 276 -13.69 -1.73 4.71
N TRP A 277 -12.38 -1.69 4.44
CA TRP A 277 -11.80 -1.04 3.26
C TRP A 277 -12.24 -1.73 1.96
N SER A 278 -12.22 -3.06 1.93
CA SER A 278 -12.69 -3.86 0.78
C SER A 278 -14.23 -3.80 0.62
N TYR A 279 -14.96 -3.67 1.74
CA TYR A 279 -16.42 -3.56 1.81
C TYR A 279 -16.94 -2.10 1.74
N GLY A 280 -16.07 -1.09 1.68
CA GLY A 280 -16.46 0.32 1.45
C GLY A 280 -17.13 0.51 0.07
N LEU A 281 -16.82 -0.38 -0.87
CA LEU A 281 -17.49 -0.49 -2.18
C LEU A 281 -18.94 -0.99 -2.05
N PRO A 282 -19.28 -2.09 -1.34
CA PRO A 282 -20.68 -2.46 -1.11
C PRO A 282 -21.44 -1.53 -0.14
N LEU A 283 -20.77 -0.81 0.77
CA LEU A 283 -21.38 0.30 1.53
C LEU A 283 -21.85 1.46 0.64
N HIS A 284 -21.30 1.63 -0.59
CA HIS A 284 -21.87 2.55 -1.59
C HIS A 284 -23.32 2.20 -1.93
N GLY A 285 -23.71 0.92 -1.85
CA GLY A 285 -25.09 0.48 -2.11
C GLY A 285 -26.09 1.03 -1.10
N SER A 286 -25.69 1.11 0.17
CA SER A 286 -26.51 1.62 1.28
C SER A 286 -26.36 3.13 1.50
N LEU A 287 -25.20 3.72 1.15
CA LEU A 287 -24.93 5.16 1.26
C LEU A 287 -25.34 5.96 0.00
N LYS A 288 -26.17 5.40 -0.88
CA LYS A 288 -26.66 6.05 -2.11
C LYS A 288 -27.31 7.42 -1.90
N LYS A 289 -27.72 7.76 -0.68
CA LYS A 289 -28.41 9.02 -0.38
C LYS A 289 -27.47 10.22 -0.19
N ASP A 290 -26.21 10.01 0.21
CA ASP A 290 -25.29 11.11 0.57
C ASP A 290 -24.01 11.06 -0.27
N SER A 291 -24.07 11.63 -1.48
CA SER A 291 -22.95 11.71 -2.42
C SER A 291 -21.71 12.41 -1.84
N TYR A 292 -21.92 13.29 -0.85
CA TYR A 292 -20.87 14.07 -0.21
C TYR A 292 -20.00 13.22 0.73
N LEU A 293 -20.60 12.37 1.57
CA LEU A 293 -19.86 11.50 2.48
C LEU A 293 -18.97 10.52 1.70
N ILE A 294 -19.46 10.03 0.57
CA ILE A 294 -18.72 9.14 -0.33
C ILE A 294 -17.46 9.84 -0.88
N ALA A 295 -17.59 11.11 -1.28
CA ALA A 295 -16.46 11.88 -1.80
C ALA A 295 -15.37 12.09 -0.75
N GLU A 296 -15.75 12.45 0.48
CA GLU A 296 -14.79 12.65 1.58
C GLU A 296 -14.06 11.34 1.94
N VAL A 297 -14.79 10.22 2.04
CA VAL A 297 -14.19 8.91 2.31
C VAL A 297 -13.22 8.52 1.20
N ASN A 298 -13.62 8.67 -0.07
CA ASN A 298 -12.75 8.36 -1.21
C ASN A 298 -11.51 9.25 -1.25
N PHE A 299 -11.62 10.54 -0.89
CA PHE A 299 -10.48 11.45 -0.79
C PHE A 299 -9.50 11.02 0.30
N VAL A 300 -10.00 10.67 1.48
CA VAL A 300 -9.17 10.17 2.58
C VAL A 300 -8.47 8.87 2.18
N LEU A 301 -9.20 7.93 1.56
CA LEU A 301 -8.63 6.67 1.07
C LEU A 301 -7.57 6.91 -0.01
N PHE A 302 -7.82 7.82 -0.93
CA PHE A 302 -6.84 8.23 -1.93
C PHE A 302 -5.57 8.77 -1.26
N GLY A 303 -5.71 9.66 -0.27
CA GLY A 303 -4.57 10.14 0.53
C GLY A 303 -3.80 9.01 1.21
N PHE A 304 -4.49 8.02 1.81
CA PHE A 304 -3.85 6.86 2.42
C PHE A 304 -3.03 6.04 1.43
N LEU A 305 -3.48 5.88 0.18
CA LEU A 305 -2.74 5.14 -0.85
C LEU A 305 -1.37 5.78 -1.13
N PHE A 306 -1.29 7.12 -1.20
CA PHE A 306 0.00 7.83 -1.38
C PHE A 306 0.88 7.78 -0.13
N LEU A 307 0.26 7.75 1.06
CA LEU A 307 1.02 7.67 2.32
C LEU A 307 1.44 6.25 2.69
N PHE A 308 0.88 5.22 2.03
CA PHE A 308 1.14 3.82 2.34
C PHE A 308 2.63 3.48 2.32
N SER A 309 3.36 3.92 1.29
CA SER A 309 4.81 3.67 1.17
C SER A 309 5.61 4.30 2.31
N THR A 310 5.31 5.57 2.62
CA THR A 310 5.92 6.30 3.74
C THR A 310 5.60 5.63 5.08
N ALA A 311 4.33 5.29 5.32
CA ALA A 311 3.88 4.63 6.53
C ALA A 311 4.54 3.25 6.70
N HIS A 312 4.71 2.49 5.61
CA HIS A 312 5.41 1.21 5.61
C HIS A 312 6.89 1.37 6.01
N SER A 313 7.61 2.27 5.34
CA SER A 313 9.03 2.56 5.63
C SER A 313 9.24 2.96 7.08
N ILE A 314 8.41 3.88 7.58
CA ILE A 314 8.42 4.30 8.98
C ILE A 314 8.14 3.14 9.94
N SER A 315 7.12 2.33 9.63
CA SER A 315 6.75 1.17 10.45
C SER A 315 7.90 0.17 10.51
N LEU A 316 8.55 -0.11 9.39
CA LEU A 316 9.68 -1.04 9.33
C LEU A 316 10.87 -0.55 10.16
N ILE A 317 11.21 0.73 10.04
CA ILE A 317 12.28 1.38 10.81
C ILE A 317 11.96 1.36 12.30
N SER A 318 10.73 1.69 12.66
CA SER A 318 10.32 1.81 14.07
C SER A 318 10.14 0.45 14.76
N MET A 319 9.75 -0.60 14.04
CA MET A 319 9.53 -1.92 14.62
C MET A 319 10.82 -2.76 14.68
N THR A 320 11.83 -2.47 13.85
CA THR A 320 13.05 -3.29 13.77
C THR A 320 14.14 -2.74 14.70
N PRO A 321 14.51 -3.43 15.81
CA PRO A 321 15.47 -2.91 16.79
C PRO A 321 16.84 -2.59 16.18
N SER A 322 17.33 -3.43 15.26
CA SER A 322 18.61 -3.24 14.57
C SER A 322 18.65 -1.99 13.70
N TYR A 323 17.51 -1.55 13.16
CA TYR A 323 17.44 -0.31 12.37
C TYR A 323 17.42 0.90 13.29
N ARG A 324 16.65 0.82 14.38
CA ARG A 324 16.61 1.88 15.39
C ARG A 324 17.97 2.14 16.02
N SER A 325 18.72 1.10 16.38
CA SER A 325 20.03 1.27 17.01
C SER A 325 21.02 2.00 16.10
N VAL A 326 21.00 1.69 14.80
CA VAL A 326 21.84 2.35 13.79
C VAL A 326 21.44 3.81 13.58
N ILE A 327 20.14 4.09 13.51
CA ILE A 327 19.65 5.47 13.38
C ILE A 327 19.99 6.26 14.65
N MET A 328 19.77 5.69 15.83
CA MET A 328 20.10 6.32 17.11
C MET A 328 21.60 6.58 17.27
N SER A 329 22.46 5.72 16.71
CA SER A 329 23.92 5.94 16.72
C SER A 329 24.34 7.08 15.77
N TRP A 330 23.64 7.28 14.65
CA TRP A 330 23.86 8.47 13.79
C TRP A 330 23.54 9.78 14.51
N PHE A 331 22.58 9.76 15.45
CA PHE A 331 22.25 10.92 16.29
C PHE A 331 23.06 11.02 17.58
N GLY A 332 24.06 10.14 17.80
CA GLY A 332 24.88 10.15 19.01
C GLY A 332 24.13 9.78 20.30
N ILE A 333 22.91 9.23 20.20
CA ILE A 333 22.08 8.87 21.36
C ILE A 333 22.60 7.57 22.00
N ILE A 334 23.08 6.64 21.17
CA ILE A 334 23.64 5.36 21.62
C ILE A 334 25.07 5.27 21.10
N PRO A 335 26.07 4.97 21.96
CA PRO A 335 27.44 4.73 21.51
C PRO A 335 27.49 3.57 20.50
N ASN A 336 28.35 3.69 19.50
CA ASN A 336 28.38 2.81 18.32
C ASN A 336 28.35 1.31 18.71
N ALA A 337 27.22 0.64 18.46
CA ALA A 337 26.96 -0.74 18.87
C ALA A 337 27.88 -1.79 18.20
N GLN A 338 28.71 -1.40 17.23
CA GLN A 338 29.67 -2.30 16.58
C GLN A 338 30.76 -2.81 17.52
N SER A 339 30.96 -2.20 18.69
CA SER A 339 31.94 -2.68 19.68
C SER A 339 31.43 -3.80 20.61
N VAL A 340 30.12 -4.06 20.66
CA VAL A 340 29.54 -4.98 21.67
C VAL A 340 29.41 -6.41 21.16
N SER A 341 29.25 -6.63 19.85
CA SER A 341 29.01 -7.97 19.28
C SER A 341 30.26 -8.86 19.13
N ILE A 342 31.46 -8.39 19.51
CA ILE A 342 32.69 -9.19 19.44
C ILE A 342 33.07 -9.80 20.81
N VAL A 343 32.54 -9.29 21.92
CA VAL A 343 33.00 -9.71 23.27
C VAL A 343 32.23 -10.93 23.84
N SER A 344 31.10 -11.33 23.26
CA SER A 344 30.23 -12.37 23.85
C SER A 344 30.33 -13.77 23.23
N VAL A 345 31.31 -14.06 22.37
CA VAL A 345 31.47 -15.40 21.74
C VAL A 345 32.78 -16.10 22.13
N THR A 346 33.68 -15.43 22.86
CA THR A 346 35.00 -16.00 23.23
C THR A 346 35.09 -16.63 24.62
N THR A 347 34.01 -16.71 25.41
CA THR A 347 34.10 -17.20 26.81
C THR A 347 33.36 -18.51 27.11
N SER A 348 33.11 -19.39 26.13
CA SER A 348 32.47 -20.70 26.44
C SER A 348 33.02 -21.93 25.71
N SER A 349 34.21 -21.87 25.10
CA SER A 349 34.84 -23.06 24.49
C SER A 349 36.00 -23.65 25.32
N GLU A 350 36.21 -23.20 26.56
CA GLU A 350 37.34 -23.62 27.38
C GLU A 350 36.91 -24.06 28.79
N SER A 351 36.08 -25.11 28.89
CA SER A 351 35.97 -25.95 30.11
C SER A 351 35.03 -27.13 29.88
N GLN A 352 35.45 -28.12 29.09
CA GLN A 352 34.98 -29.49 29.29
C GLN A 352 36.07 -30.48 28.87
N LYS A 353 37.16 -30.50 29.65
CA LYS A 353 38.07 -31.64 29.73
C LYS A 353 37.36 -32.71 30.57
N ASP A 354 37.06 -33.83 29.94
CA ASP A 354 36.49 -35.02 30.57
C ASP A 354 37.59 -35.77 31.35
N PRO A 355 37.48 -35.96 32.68
CA PRO A 355 38.41 -36.77 33.45
C PRO A 355 37.76 -38.14 33.74
N ARG A 356 37.99 -39.11 32.85
CA ARG A 356 37.89 -40.55 33.18
C ARG A 356 39.04 -41.31 32.52
N SER A 357 40.17 -41.28 33.21
CA SER A 357 41.13 -42.38 33.32
C SER A 357 40.89 -43.09 34.65
#